data_AF-A0A956XN07-F1
#
_entry.id   AF-A0A956XN07-F1
#
_cell.length_a   1.000
_cell.length_b   1.000
_cell.length_c   1.000
_cell.angle_alpha   90.00
_cell.angle_beta   90.00
_cell.angle_gamma   90.00
#
_symmetry.space_group_name_H-M   'P 1'
#
loop_
_entity.id
_entity.type
_entity.pdbx_description
1 polymer ?
#
loop_
_entity_poly.entity_id
_entity_poly.type
_entity_poly.pdbx_seq_one_letter_code
_entity_poly.pdbx_strand_id
1 'polypeptide(L)'
;LAIDAQVAAAYANVLYAVFTGVARFRARLNGHLSPVVVWPEHFDLSTLWFASGEMDEHQAHINIGFAPYSPGYERPYLYAYAYPYPQDFSPPALPKPAFWNPQGWRGVVIPYADIANQNDVTAYVEQLCMALFGILREVLA
;
A
#
# COMPACT_ATOMS: atom_id res chain seq x y z
N LEU A 1 -28.44 10.33 -3.20
CA LEU A 1 -27.20 9.76 -3.77
C LEU A 1 -27.57 8.44 -4.43
N ALA A 2 -27.30 8.25 -5.72
CA ALA A 2 -27.45 6.94 -6.37
C ALA A 2 -26.07 6.30 -6.44
N ILE A 3 -25.95 5.04 -6.01
CA ILE A 3 -24.71 4.27 -6.16
C ILE A 3 -24.70 3.70 -7.57
N ASP A 4 -23.63 3.95 -8.32
CA ASP A 4 -23.42 3.29 -9.60
C ASP A 4 -22.98 1.84 -9.36
N ALA A 5 -23.86 0.89 -9.68
CA ALA A 5 -23.63 -0.53 -9.44
C ALA A 5 -22.45 -1.09 -10.26
N GLN A 6 -22.19 -0.54 -11.46
CA GLN A 6 -21.10 -0.98 -12.31
C GLN A 6 -19.76 -0.51 -11.73
N VAL A 7 -19.68 0.73 -11.26
CA VAL A 7 -18.49 1.26 -10.58
C VAL A 7 -18.23 0.50 -9.28
N ALA A 8 -19.26 0.25 -8.48
CA ALA A 8 -19.14 -0.50 -7.24
C ALA A 8 -18.63 -1.93 -7.49
N ALA A 9 -19.18 -2.64 -8.49
CA ALA A 9 -18.73 -3.98 -8.85
C ALA A 9 -17.29 -3.98 -9.38
N ALA A 10 -16.92 -3.00 -10.21
CA ALA A 10 -15.56 -2.86 -10.71
C ALA A 10 -14.56 -2.63 -9.58
N TYR A 11 -14.88 -1.74 -8.63
CA TYR A 11 -14.03 -1.49 -7.47
C TYR A 11 -13.90 -2.73 -6.58
N ALA A 12 -15.01 -3.43 -6.30
CA ALA A 12 -14.98 -4.66 -5.51
C ALA A 12 -14.07 -5.72 -6.13
N ASN A 13 -14.15 -5.94 -7.45
CA ASN A 13 -13.29 -6.90 -8.15
C ASN A 13 -11.80 -6.58 -8.00
N VAL A 14 -11.44 -5.31 -8.16
CA VAL A 14 -10.06 -4.84 -7.97
C VAL A 14 -9.62 -5.01 -6.53
N LEU A 15 -10.48 -4.61 -5.59
CA LEU A 15 -10.21 -4.70 -4.16
C LEU A 15 -9.95 -6.14 -3.73
N TYR A 16 -10.69 -7.12 -4.26
CA TYR A 16 -10.43 -8.54 -3.99
C TYR A 16 -9.08 -9.02 -4.55
N ALA A 17 -8.72 -8.61 -5.77
CA ALA A 17 -7.44 -8.99 -6.37
C ALA A 17 -6.25 -8.40 -5.59
N VAL A 18 -6.36 -7.12 -5.20
CA VAL A 18 -5.35 -6.41 -4.40
C VAL A 18 -5.29 -6.98 -2.98
N PHE A 19 -6.44 -7.19 -2.32
CA PHE A 19 -6.52 -7.84 -1.01
C PHE A 19 -5.80 -9.17 -1.02
N THR A 20 -6.03 -10.01 -2.04
CA THR A 20 -5.40 -11.32 -2.14
C THR A 20 -3.88 -11.19 -2.27
N GLY A 21 -3.39 -10.23 -3.07
CA GLY A 21 -1.95 -9.98 -3.22
C GLY A 21 -1.31 -9.49 -1.91
N VAL A 22 -1.94 -8.54 -1.24
CA VAL A 22 -1.50 -8.02 0.08
C VAL A 22 -1.55 -9.11 1.14
N ALA A 23 -2.59 -9.96 1.15
CA ALA A 23 -2.70 -11.08 2.08
C ALA A 23 -1.60 -12.13 1.86
N ARG A 24 -1.25 -12.42 0.60
CA ARG A 24 -0.11 -13.30 0.27
C ARG A 24 1.22 -12.70 0.72
N PHE A 25 1.45 -11.42 0.44
CA PHE A 25 2.61 -10.67 0.96
C PHE A 25 2.69 -10.77 2.49
N ARG A 26 1.59 -10.46 3.19
CA ARG A 26 1.50 -10.52 4.65
C ARG A 26 1.85 -11.90 5.19
N ALA A 27 1.41 -12.97 4.52
CA ALA A 27 1.70 -14.34 4.90
C ALA A 27 3.19 -14.72 4.75
N ARG A 28 3.99 -13.94 4.02
CA ARG A 28 5.46 -14.11 3.95
C ARG A 28 6.21 -13.44 5.09
N LEU A 29 5.55 -12.54 5.81
CA LEU A 29 6.19 -11.77 6.87
C LEU A 29 6.00 -12.44 8.23
N ASN A 30 7.04 -12.30 9.05
CA ASN A 30 6.99 -12.62 10.47
C ASN A 30 6.91 -11.32 11.29
N GLY A 31 6.44 -11.44 12.53
CA GLY A 31 6.42 -10.34 13.50
C GLY A 31 5.01 -9.83 13.79
N HIS A 32 4.91 -8.54 14.09
CA HIS A 32 3.70 -7.88 14.53
C HIS A 32 3.05 -7.18 13.34
N LEU A 33 1.89 -7.69 12.91
CA LEU A 33 1.19 -7.15 11.74
C LEU A 33 -0.28 -6.93 12.07
N SER A 34 -0.83 -5.78 11.66
CA SER A 34 -2.27 -5.58 11.68
C SER A 34 -2.95 -6.54 10.70
N PRO A 35 -4.27 -6.78 10.85
CA PRO A 35 -5.03 -7.45 9.80
C PRO A 35 -5.02 -6.62 8.50
N VAL A 36 -5.28 -7.27 7.37
CA VAL A 36 -5.58 -6.55 6.12
C VAL A 36 -7.05 -6.12 6.21
N VAL A 37 -7.28 -4.81 6.35
CA VAL A 37 -8.63 -4.25 6.59
C VAL A 37 -9.01 -3.27 5.51
N VAL A 38 -10.31 -3.13 5.25
CA VAL A 38 -10.87 -2.05 4.43
C VAL A 38 -11.54 -1.06 5.37
N TRP A 39 -11.02 0.16 5.42
CA TRP A 39 -11.50 1.23 6.29
C TRP A 39 -12.77 1.87 5.72
N PRO A 40 -13.88 1.94 6.48
CA PRO A 40 -15.16 2.42 5.96
C PRO A 40 -15.17 3.90 5.52
N GLU A 41 -14.34 4.74 6.10
CA GLU A 41 -14.36 6.19 5.87
C GLU A 41 -13.97 6.56 4.43
N HIS A 42 -13.05 5.80 3.81
CA HIS A 42 -12.58 6.04 2.45
C HIS A 42 -12.51 4.80 1.57
N PHE A 43 -12.97 3.64 2.06
CA PHE A 43 -12.77 2.33 1.43
C PHE A 43 -11.30 2.02 1.11
N ASP A 44 -10.40 2.52 1.94
CA ASP A 44 -8.96 2.28 1.89
C ASP A 44 -8.65 0.88 2.42
N LEU A 45 -7.92 0.07 1.65
CA LEU A 45 -7.39 -1.19 2.14
C LEU A 45 -6.00 -0.96 2.71
N SER A 46 -5.69 -1.40 3.93
CA SER A 46 -4.33 -1.31 4.44
C SER A 46 -3.97 -2.37 5.47
N THR A 47 -2.65 -2.55 5.64
CA THR A 47 -2.04 -3.36 6.69
C THR A 47 -0.71 -2.73 7.10
N LEU A 48 -0.39 -2.85 8.39
CA LEU A 48 0.84 -2.33 8.98
C LEU A 48 1.69 -3.50 9.47
N TRP A 49 2.99 -3.39 9.24
CA TRP A 49 4.02 -4.18 9.92
C TRP A 49 4.72 -3.28 10.94
N PHE A 50 4.80 -3.73 12.20
CA PHE A 50 5.42 -2.99 13.30
C PHE A 50 6.82 -3.54 13.56
N ALA A 51 7.80 -2.65 13.63
CA ALA A 51 9.18 -3.01 13.92
C ALA A 51 9.39 -3.33 15.39
N SER A 52 8.62 -2.68 16.26
CA SER A 52 8.54 -3.02 17.67
C SER A 52 7.51 -4.14 17.91
N GLY A 53 7.52 -4.68 19.12
CA GLY A 53 6.48 -5.62 19.56
C GLY A 53 5.10 -5.00 19.78
N GLU A 54 5.00 -3.68 19.71
CA GLU A 54 3.81 -2.92 20.04
C GLU A 54 3.09 -2.46 18.77
N MET A 55 1.81 -2.82 18.66
CA MET A 55 0.97 -2.50 17.51
C MET A 55 0.32 -1.11 17.69
N ASP A 56 1.16 -0.08 17.71
CA ASP A 56 0.80 1.34 17.86
C ASP A 56 1.40 2.14 16.69
N GLU A 57 0.60 2.98 16.03
CA GLU A 57 1.01 3.77 14.87
C GLU A 57 2.03 4.88 15.21
N HIS A 58 2.20 5.23 16.48
CA HIS A 58 3.27 6.13 16.91
C HIS A 58 4.64 5.42 17.00
N GLN A 59 4.66 4.09 16.91
CA GLN A 59 5.88 3.29 16.89
C GLN A 59 6.39 3.09 15.46
N ALA A 60 7.65 2.64 15.35
CA ALA A 60 8.26 2.37 14.06
C ALA A 60 7.49 1.29 13.29
N HIS A 61 6.96 1.64 12.11
CA HIS A 61 6.12 0.76 11.31
C HIS A 61 6.27 1.02 9.80
N ILE A 62 5.81 0.05 9.02
CA ILE A 62 5.64 0.16 7.57
C ILE A 62 4.18 -0.10 7.25
N ASN A 63 3.56 0.83 6.54
CA ASN A 63 2.20 0.68 6.02
C ASN A 63 2.25 0.32 4.54
N ILE A 64 1.39 -0.60 4.13
CA ILE A 64 1.04 -0.86 2.72
C ILE A 64 -0.47 -0.79 2.60
N GLY A 65 -0.95 -0.04 1.61
CA GLY A 65 -2.37 0.08 1.35
C GLY A 65 -2.75 0.38 -0.09
N PHE A 66 -4.04 0.46 -0.33
CA PHE A 66 -4.65 0.71 -1.62
C PHE A 66 -5.88 1.61 -1.42
N ALA A 67 -5.78 2.83 -1.94
CA ALA A 67 -6.81 3.83 -1.83
C ALA A 67 -7.58 3.96 -3.14
N PRO A 68 -8.91 4.18 -3.11
CA PRO A 68 -9.70 4.45 -4.31
C PRO A 68 -9.39 5.84 -4.89
N TYR A 69 -9.08 6.80 -4.02
CA TYR A 69 -8.69 8.16 -4.37
C TYR A 69 -8.06 8.86 -3.15
N SER A 70 -7.38 9.97 -3.39
CA SER A 70 -7.06 10.96 -2.36
C SER A 70 -6.89 12.34 -3.02
N PRO A 71 -6.81 13.45 -2.26
CA PRO A 71 -6.37 14.72 -2.83
C PRO A 71 -5.04 14.54 -3.59
N GLY A 72 -5.00 14.94 -4.86
CA GLY A 72 -3.86 14.74 -5.77
C GLY A 72 -3.87 13.43 -6.57
N TYR A 73 -4.75 12.47 -6.24
CA TYR A 73 -4.89 11.18 -6.91
C TYR A 73 -6.36 10.88 -7.21
N GLU A 74 -6.81 11.20 -8.42
CA GLU A 74 -8.19 10.99 -8.89
C GLU A 74 -8.50 9.52 -9.27
N ARG A 75 -7.48 8.66 -9.28
CA ARG A 75 -7.57 7.26 -9.65
C ARG A 75 -7.02 6.40 -8.52
N PRO A 76 -7.47 5.14 -8.38
CA PRO A 76 -6.94 4.27 -7.36
C PRO A 76 -5.43 4.09 -7.46
N TYR A 77 -4.78 3.82 -6.35
CA TYR A 77 -3.34 3.61 -6.29
C TYR A 77 -2.96 2.74 -5.11
N LEU A 78 -1.93 1.92 -5.29
CA LEU A 78 -1.26 1.26 -4.18
C LEU A 78 -0.26 2.25 -3.57
N TYR A 79 -0.16 2.28 -2.25
CA TYR A 79 0.81 3.09 -1.54
C TYR A 79 1.55 2.29 -0.49
N ALA A 80 2.72 2.79 -0.12
CA ALA A 80 3.47 2.28 1.00
C ALA A 80 4.32 3.38 1.64
N TYR A 81 4.52 3.33 2.95
CA TYR A 81 5.44 4.25 3.63
C TYR A 81 6.04 3.62 4.88
N ALA A 82 7.22 4.12 5.28
CA ALA A 82 7.80 3.84 6.58
C ALA A 82 7.56 5.04 7.51
N TYR A 83 7.47 4.79 8.81
CA TYR A 83 7.43 5.84 9.81
C TYR A 83 8.12 5.35 11.10
N PRO A 84 8.97 6.15 11.75
CA PRO A 84 9.52 7.41 11.25
C PRO A 84 10.54 7.18 10.12
N TYR A 85 10.76 8.22 9.31
CA TYR A 85 11.91 8.30 8.41
C TYR A 85 13.11 8.93 9.14
N PRO A 86 14.36 8.61 8.76
CA PRO A 86 15.55 9.24 9.31
C PRO A 86 15.59 10.74 9.00
N GLN A 87 16.30 11.50 9.83
CA GLN A 87 16.39 12.96 9.69
C GLN A 87 17.03 13.37 8.35
N ASP A 88 18.03 12.62 7.90
CA ASP A 88 18.77 12.79 6.64
C ASP A 88 18.20 11.94 5.49
N PHE A 89 16.89 11.66 5.52
CA PHE A 89 16.21 10.84 4.52
C PHE A 89 16.52 11.27 3.09
N SER A 90 17.11 10.35 2.33
CA SER A 90 17.25 10.42 0.87
C SER A 90 16.41 9.31 0.24
N PRO A 91 15.45 9.62 -0.66
CA PRO A 91 14.57 8.60 -1.23
C PRO A 91 15.38 7.58 -2.06
N PRO A 92 15.39 6.28 -1.68
CA PRO A 92 16.07 5.25 -2.47
C PRO A 92 15.39 5.04 -3.82
N ALA A 93 16.11 4.42 -4.76
CA ALA A 93 15.55 4.04 -6.05
C ALA A 93 14.40 3.04 -5.87
N LEU A 94 13.35 3.20 -6.69
CA LEU A 94 12.16 2.35 -6.65
C LEU A 94 12.03 1.53 -7.94
N PRO A 95 11.50 0.30 -7.86
CA PRO A 95 11.15 -0.46 -9.06
C PRO A 95 10.03 0.28 -9.82
N LYS A 96 10.16 0.41 -11.14
CA LYS A 96 9.06 0.94 -11.96
C LYS A 96 7.86 0.00 -11.87
N PRO A 97 6.62 0.53 -11.81
CA PRO A 97 6.22 1.92 -12.04
C PRO A 97 6.15 2.77 -10.76
N ALA A 98 6.64 2.27 -9.62
CA ALA A 98 6.57 3.00 -8.37
C ALA A 98 7.39 4.30 -8.39
N PHE A 99 6.91 5.31 -7.66
CA PHE A 99 7.59 6.58 -7.47
C PHE A 99 7.31 7.15 -6.08
N TRP A 100 8.20 8.02 -5.60
CA TRP A 100 8.00 8.74 -4.35
C TRP A 100 6.99 9.86 -4.54
N ASN A 101 5.97 9.90 -3.70
CA ASN A 101 4.94 10.92 -3.70
C ASN A 101 5.57 12.31 -3.47
N PRO A 102 5.35 13.29 -4.37
CA PRO A 102 6.07 14.56 -4.31
C PRO A 102 5.50 15.57 -3.32
N GLN A 103 4.23 15.44 -2.89
CA GLN A 103 3.54 16.47 -2.10
C GLN A 103 2.50 15.90 -1.12
N GLY A 104 2.29 16.58 0.01
CA GLY A 104 1.25 16.28 1.00
C GLY A 104 1.63 15.23 2.04
N TRP A 105 2.24 14.12 1.63
CA TRP A 105 2.74 13.07 2.53
C TRP A 105 3.95 12.37 1.91
N ARG A 106 4.77 11.71 2.73
CA ARG A 106 5.99 11.03 2.27
C ARG A 106 5.77 9.51 2.19
N GLY A 107 5.80 9.00 0.96
CA GLY A 107 5.84 7.56 0.72
C GLY A 107 5.83 7.24 -0.75
N VAL A 108 5.58 5.98 -1.06
CA VAL A 108 5.64 5.41 -2.39
C VAL A 108 4.23 5.26 -2.94
N VAL A 109 4.07 5.54 -4.23
CA VAL A 109 2.82 5.40 -4.98
C VAL A 109 3.04 4.53 -6.21
N ILE A 110 2.07 3.67 -6.50
CA ILE A 110 1.95 2.89 -7.73
C ILE A 110 0.55 3.13 -8.31
N PRO A 111 0.45 3.75 -9.51
CA PRO A 111 -0.84 3.98 -10.14
C PRO A 111 -1.57 2.67 -10.42
N TYR A 112 -2.88 2.62 -10.14
CA TYR A 112 -3.68 1.43 -10.46
C TYR A 112 -3.66 1.07 -11.94
N ALA A 113 -3.51 2.04 -12.85
CA ALA A 113 -3.43 1.76 -14.28
C ALA A 113 -2.31 0.77 -14.62
N ASP A 114 -1.16 0.88 -13.96
CA ASP A 114 -0.04 -0.04 -14.17
C ASP A 114 -0.28 -1.42 -13.56
N ILE A 115 -1.00 -1.49 -12.44
CA ILE A 115 -1.41 -2.73 -11.79
C ILE A 115 -2.46 -3.46 -12.65
N ALA A 116 -3.45 -2.73 -13.16
CA ALA A 116 -4.56 -3.26 -13.95
C ALA A 116 -4.13 -3.86 -15.29
N ASN A 117 -2.99 -3.41 -15.82
CA ASN A 117 -2.43 -3.89 -17.09
C ASN A 117 -1.66 -5.21 -16.96
N GLN A 118 -1.56 -5.78 -15.76
CA GLN A 118 -0.83 -7.02 -15.53
C GLN A 118 -1.72 -8.25 -15.75
N ASN A 119 -1.13 -9.32 -16.29
CA ASN A 119 -1.84 -10.57 -16.53
C ASN A 119 -2.30 -11.26 -15.24
N ASP A 120 -1.49 -11.18 -14.18
CA ASP A 120 -1.81 -11.69 -12.84
C ASP A 120 -1.63 -10.55 -11.82
N VAL A 121 -2.71 -9.80 -11.61
CA VAL A 121 -2.75 -8.68 -10.67
C VAL A 121 -2.37 -9.12 -9.26
N THR A 122 -2.85 -10.28 -8.81
CA THR A 122 -2.60 -10.76 -7.45
C THR A 122 -1.13 -11.08 -7.22
N ALA A 123 -0.49 -11.83 -8.12
CA ALA A 123 0.93 -12.14 -8.02
C ALA A 123 1.79 -10.88 -8.17
N TYR A 124 1.40 -9.96 -9.05
CA TYR A 124 2.10 -8.70 -9.23
C TYR A 124 2.05 -7.81 -7.98
N VAL A 125 0.88 -7.68 -7.34
CA VAL A 125 0.74 -6.95 -6.07
C VAL A 125 1.59 -7.58 -4.97
N GLU A 126 1.59 -8.91 -4.82
CA GLU A 126 2.46 -9.61 -3.85
C GLU A 126 3.94 -9.23 -4.06
N GLN A 127 4.42 -9.27 -5.31
CA GLN A 127 5.82 -8.95 -5.65
C GLN A 127 6.17 -7.49 -5.38
N LEU A 128 5.28 -6.55 -5.76
CA LEU A 128 5.47 -5.12 -5.47
C LEU A 128 5.52 -4.88 -3.97
N CYS A 129 4.60 -5.43 -3.19
CA CYS A 129 4.59 -5.28 -1.74
C CYS A 129 5.88 -5.82 -1.10
N MET A 130 6.37 -6.98 -1.55
CA MET A 130 7.65 -7.54 -1.08
C MET A 130 8.84 -6.62 -1.40
N ALA A 131 8.92 -6.09 -2.62
CA ALA A 131 9.99 -5.19 -3.02
C ALA A 131 9.97 -3.88 -2.23
N LEU A 132 8.79 -3.26 -2.10
CA LEU A 132 8.63 -2.02 -1.35
C LEU A 132 8.90 -2.21 0.14
N PHE A 133 8.46 -3.32 0.72
CA PHE A 133 8.77 -3.64 2.11
C PHE A 133 10.29 -3.70 2.33
N GLY A 134 11.04 -4.40 1.47
CA GLY A 134 12.51 -4.45 1.57
C GLY A 134 13.15 -3.06 1.55
N ILE A 135 12.74 -2.22 0.59
CA ILE A 135 13.25 -0.84 0.47
C ILE A 135 12.87 0.01 1.69
N LEU A 136 11.62 -0.07 2.13
CA LEU A 136 11.10 0.71 3.27
C LEU A 136 11.71 0.27 4.60
N ARG A 137 12.08 -1.01 4.75
CA ARG A 137 12.80 -1.52 5.91
C ARG A 137 14.19 -0.89 6.06
N GLU A 138 14.87 -0.56 4.96
CA GLU A 138 16.20 0.05 4.98
C GLU A 138 16.17 1.54 5.36
N VAL A 139 15.03 2.20 5.17
CA VAL A 139 14.85 3.63 5.47
C VAL A 139 13.97 3.90 6.69
N LEU A 140 13.61 2.85 7.43
CA LEU A 140 12.91 2.99 8.70
C LEU A 140 13.93 3.38 9.79
N ALA A 141 13.65 4.46 10.50
CA ALA A 141 14.52 4.96 11.58
C ALA A 141 14.31 4.22 12.91
#